data_AF-A0A934M4J9-F1
#
_entry.id   AF-A0A934M4J9-F1
#
_cell.length_a   1.000
_cell.length_b   1.000
_cell.length_c   1.000
_cell.angle_alpha   90.00
_cell.angle_beta   90.00
_cell.angle_gamma   90.00
#
_symmetry.space_group_name_H-M   'P 1'
#
loop_
_entity.id
_entity.type
_entity.pdbx_description
1 polymer ?
#
loop_
_entity_poly.entity_id
_entity_poly.type
_entity_poly.pdbx_seq_one_letter_code
_entity_poly.pdbx_strand_id
1 'polypeptide(L)'
;MRAIIVIGPPRCGTTAFFRWLATHPEIAPSERKELNYFTGLSVTHDQFDLGQQAPYLAHIPPKAGARFSLEASPVYSHPQVMPIVSPRIELTLPDAKIIVMLRDPVDRFFSHYRVDQREGTAGAKTLSDYVRLSRGFDNRPAGREPLAENVWLQIADYPAILTQLLAQFPPRRIVPVFMDWFTTAPNYCADYLTEALGLYIPLEPGAIRAENTYYAPRNLSFHKLASAVRYLIEPTLQRFPGLRRKLYSAYRSVNISHSAGALGPVLEAEDIVELREFYCPRNEALRVLLGEYFKLEHIPDWLVE
;
A
#
# COMPACT_ATOMS: atom_id res chain seq x y z
N MET A 1 -6.16 13.94 -19.17
CA MET A 1 -6.12 12.52 -18.73
C MET A 1 -6.66 12.48 -17.31
N ARG A 2 -7.59 11.58 -16.97
CA ARG A 2 -8.05 11.41 -15.57
C ARG A 2 -6.98 10.66 -14.77
N ALA A 3 -7.01 10.71 -13.44
CA ALA A 3 -6.01 10.03 -12.61
C ALA A 3 -6.63 8.97 -11.69
N ILE A 4 -5.91 7.88 -11.50
CA ILE A 4 -6.17 6.84 -10.50
C ILE A 4 -4.98 6.85 -9.54
N ILE A 5 -5.23 7.13 -8.27
CA ILE A 5 -4.21 7.17 -7.21
C ILE A 5 -4.50 6.07 -6.19
N VAL A 6 -3.63 5.07 -6.10
CA VAL A 6 -3.70 4.02 -5.08
C VAL A 6 -2.88 4.46 -3.88
N ILE A 7 -3.54 4.96 -2.84
CA ILE A 7 -2.88 5.65 -1.72
C ILE A 7 -2.32 4.73 -0.65
N GLY A 8 -2.66 3.43 -0.66
CA GLY A 8 -2.28 2.49 0.39
C GLY A 8 -3.47 1.85 1.10
N PRO A 9 -3.27 1.31 2.31
CA PRO A 9 -1.99 1.24 3.03
C PRO A 9 -0.99 0.22 2.47
N PRO A 10 0.29 0.25 2.91
CA PRO A 10 1.25 -0.79 2.58
C PRO A 10 0.78 -2.14 3.14
N ARG A 11 1.18 -3.22 2.45
CA ARG A 11 0.84 -4.61 2.81
C ARG A 11 -0.64 -5.00 2.63
N CYS A 12 -1.41 -4.19 1.91
CA CYS A 12 -2.79 -4.48 1.46
C CYS A 12 -2.88 -4.90 -0.02
N GLY A 13 -1.80 -5.39 -0.65
CA GLY A 13 -1.86 -5.88 -2.05
C GLY A 13 -1.71 -4.82 -3.15
N THR A 14 -1.38 -3.57 -2.80
CA THR A 14 -1.24 -2.45 -3.75
C THR A 14 -0.31 -2.70 -4.94
N THR A 15 0.73 -3.52 -4.77
CA THR A 15 1.64 -3.88 -5.88
C THR A 15 0.96 -4.80 -6.90
N ALA A 16 0.22 -5.82 -6.45
CA ALA A 16 -0.52 -6.71 -7.34
C ALA A 16 -1.62 -5.92 -8.07
N PHE A 17 -2.32 -5.06 -7.33
CA PHE A 17 -3.35 -4.19 -7.87
C PHE A 17 -2.83 -3.20 -8.93
N PHE A 18 -1.72 -2.50 -8.64
CA PHE A 18 -1.07 -1.60 -9.61
C PHE A 18 -0.66 -2.35 -10.89
N ARG A 19 -0.07 -3.54 -10.75
CA ARG A 19 0.34 -4.35 -11.91
C ARG A 19 -0.85 -4.79 -12.74
N TRP A 20 -1.95 -5.19 -12.11
CA TRP A 20 -3.17 -5.56 -12.80
C TRP A 20 -3.75 -4.39 -13.60
N LEU A 21 -4.00 -3.23 -12.97
CA LEU A 21 -4.53 -2.08 -13.70
C LEU A 21 -3.58 -1.56 -14.79
N ALA A 22 -2.26 -1.69 -14.61
CA ALA A 22 -1.26 -1.30 -15.60
C ALA A 22 -1.36 -2.10 -16.92
N THR A 23 -1.94 -3.31 -16.92
CA THR A 23 -2.13 -4.10 -18.15
C THR A 23 -3.24 -3.53 -19.03
N HIS A 24 -4.16 -2.73 -18.48
CA HIS A 24 -5.31 -2.21 -19.22
C HIS A 24 -4.88 -1.24 -20.33
N PRO A 25 -5.36 -1.36 -21.58
CA PRO A 25 -4.92 -0.51 -22.70
C PRO A 25 -5.19 0.98 -22.46
N GLU A 26 -6.31 1.31 -21.81
CA GLU A 26 -6.70 2.71 -21.53
C GLU A 26 -6.09 3.31 -20.23
N ILE A 27 -5.20 2.58 -19.54
CA ILE A 27 -4.52 3.03 -18.31
C ILE A 27 -3.01 3.12 -18.54
N ALA A 28 -2.46 4.32 -18.41
CA ALA A 28 -1.02 4.59 -18.44
C ALA A 28 -0.45 4.57 -17.01
N PRO A 29 0.34 3.55 -16.62
CA PRO A 29 0.99 3.51 -15.32
C PRO A 29 2.14 4.52 -15.24
N SER A 30 2.43 5.01 -14.04
CA SER A 30 3.65 5.76 -13.76
C SER A 30 4.91 4.95 -14.09
N GLU A 31 6.00 5.65 -14.42
CA GLU A 31 7.29 5.04 -14.79
C GLU A 31 7.82 4.06 -13.74
N ARG A 32 7.48 4.32 -12.47
CA ARG A 32 7.69 3.43 -11.34
C ARG A 32 6.52 3.51 -10.37
N LYS A 33 6.29 2.42 -9.65
CA LYS A 33 5.44 2.42 -8.45
C LYS A 33 6.14 3.26 -7.37
N GLU A 34 5.37 3.84 -6.47
CA GLU A 34 5.85 4.64 -5.34
C GLU A 34 6.59 5.89 -5.80
N LEU A 35 5.94 6.68 -6.68
CA LEU A 35 6.46 7.99 -7.09
C LEU A 35 6.68 8.90 -5.88
N ASN A 36 5.79 8.79 -4.89
CA ASN A 36 5.74 9.64 -3.70
C ASN A 36 5.66 11.13 -4.05
N TYR A 37 5.15 11.43 -5.25
CA TYR A 37 5.04 12.75 -5.83
C TYR A 37 4.36 13.73 -4.88
N PHE A 38 3.29 13.35 -4.20
CA PHE A 38 2.56 14.29 -3.33
C PHE A 38 3.15 14.44 -1.92
N THR A 39 4.13 13.62 -1.52
CA THR A 39 4.74 13.71 -0.18
C THR A 39 5.60 14.96 0.00
N GLY A 40 6.18 15.48 -1.08
CA GLY A 40 7.22 16.52 -1.02
C GLY A 40 8.58 15.99 -0.57
N LEU A 41 8.73 14.68 -0.36
CA LEU A 41 9.96 14.01 0.07
C LEU A 41 10.67 13.29 -1.10
N SER A 42 10.07 13.22 -2.30
CA SER A 42 10.67 12.56 -3.46
C SER A 42 10.31 13.22 -4.79
N VAL A 43 11.25 13.07 -5.73
CA VAL A 43 11.41 13.62 -7.10
C VAL A 43 11.70 15.12 -7.17
N THR A 44 13.00 15.42 -7.36
CA THR A 44 13.62 16.70 -7.78
C THR A 44 13.04 17.96 -7.14
N HIS A 45 13.76 18.50 -6.15
CA HIS A 45 13.47 19.70 -5.36
C HIS A 45 13.18 20.99 -6.16
N ASP A 46 13.19 20.95 -7.50
CA ASP A 46 13.39 22.15 -8.30
C ASP A 46 12.11 22.68 -8.97
N GLN A 47 10.99 21.92 -9.00
CA GLN A 47 9.77 22.34 -9.74
C GLN A 47 8.46 21.81 -9.14
N PHE A 48 8.26 21.98 -7.84
CA PHE A 48 7.01 21.58 -7.17
C PHE A 48 5.90 22.64 -7.36
N ASP A 49 5.43 22.81 -8.59
CA ASP A 49 4.27 23.66 -8.89
C ASP A 49 2.98 22.91 -8.52
N LEU A 50 2.67 22.90 -7.22
CA LEU A 50 1.39 22.40 -6.71
C LEU A 50 0.23 23.05 -7.47
N GLY A 51 -0.72 22.23 -7.91
CA GLY A 51 -1.85 22.67 -8.73
C GLY A 51 -1.65 22.58 -10.25
N GLN A 52 -0.44 22.29 -10.72
CA GLN A 52 -0.21 22.00 -12.13
C GLN A 52 -0.16 20.50 -12.42
N GLN A 53 -0.95 20.04 -13.38
CA GLN A 53 -0.96 18.62 -13.78
C GLN A 53 0.28 18.20 -14.58
N ALA A 54 0.85 19.10 -15.37
CA ALA A 54 1.90 18.75 -16.32
C ALA A 54 3.17 18.16 -15.65
N PRO A 55 3.69 18.72 -14.53
CA PRO A 55 4.83 18.13 -13.83
C PRO A 55 4.55 16.72 -13.29
N TYR A 56 3.35 16.47 -12.75
CA TYR A 56 2.94 15.12 -12.33
C TYR A 56 2.87 14.15 -13.53
N LEU A 57 2.23 14.57 -14.63
CA LEU A 57 2.04 13.74 -15.82
C LEU A 57 3.36 13.44 -16.55
N ALA A 58 4.42 14.21 -16.34
CA ALA A 58 5.75 13.91 -16.87
C ALA A 58 6.32 12.57 -16.36
N HIS A 59 5.84 12.07 -15.21
CA HIS A 59 6.18 10.76 -14.67
C HIS A 59 5.30 9.62 -15.19
N ILE A 60 4.37 9.92 -16.11
CA ILE A 60 3.46 8.95 -16.72
C ILE A 60 3.87 8.79 -18.19
N PRO A 61 4.60 7.71 -18.55
CA PRO A 61 4.98 7.45 -19.93
C PRO A 61 3.76 7.46 -20.86
N PRO A 62 3.85 8.10 -22.05
CA PRO A 62 2.76 8.09 -23.01
C PRO A 62 2.37 6.67 -23.40
N LYS A 63 1.06 6.38 -23.38
CA LYS A 63 0.48 5.12 -23.83
C LYS A 63 -0.69 5.44 -24.76
N ALA A 64 -0.64 4.93 -25.99
CA ALA A 64 -1.66 5.19 -26.98
C ALA A 64 -3.05 4.71 -26.49
N GLY A 65 -4.07 5.55 -26.64
CA GLY A 65 -5.42 5.25 -26.15
C GLY A 65 -5.62 5.39 -24.64
N ALA A 66 -4.59 5.79 -23.87
CA ALA A 66 -4.74 5.96 -22.43
C ALA A 66 -5.64 7.16 -22.08
N ARG A 67 -6.66 6.90 -21.27
CA ARG A 67 -7.58 7.90 -20.71
C ARG A 67 -7.29 8.20 -19.25
N PHE A 68 -6.66 7.25 -18.56
CA PHE A 68 -6.31 7.33 -17.16
C PHE A 68 -4.79 7.25 -16.96
N SER A 69 -4.24 8.06 -16.06
CA SER A 69 -2.96 7.80 -15.42
C SER A 69 -3.17 6.92 -14.20
N LEU A 70 -2.18 6.10 -13.86
CA LEU A 70 -2.18 5.26 -12.67
C LEU A 70 -0.90 5.48 -11.87
N GLU A 71 -1.06 5.79 -10.59
CA GLU A 71 0.03 5.91 -9.64
C GLU A 71 -0.32 5.19 -8.34
N ALA A 72 0.67 4.59 -7.68
CA ALA A 72 0.47 3.89 -6.42
C ALA A 72 1.60 4.19 -5.45
N SER A 73 1.30 4.94 -4.40
CA SER A 73 2.21 5.28 -3.30
C SER A 73 1.53 4.95 -1.98
N PRO A 74 1.71 3.72 -1.46
CA PRO A 74 1.03 3.28 -0.25
C PRO A 74 1.33 4.11 1.01
N VAL A 75 2.39 4.92 0.97
CA VAL A 75 2.75 5.85 2.04
C VAL A 75 1.76 7.02 2.16
N TYR A 76 0.97 7.31 1.12
CA TYR A 76 0.02 8.42 1.12
C TYR A 76 -1.09 8.25 2.15
N SER A 77 -1.51 7.02 2.45
CA SER A 77 -2.50 6.74 3.49
C SER A 77 -1.91 6.73 4.91
N HIS A 78 -0.62 6.99 5.08
CA HIS A 78 0.00 7.06 6.40
C HIS A 78 -0.57 8.25 7.17
N PRO A 79 -0.94 8.11 8.46
CA PRO A 79 -1.66 9.16 9.20
C PRO A 79 -0.91 10.50 9.28
N GLN A 80 0.42 10.47 9.28
CA GLN A 80 1.24 11.69 9.28
C GLN A 80 1.46 12.30 7.89
N VAL A 81 1.23 11.53 6.82
CA VAL A 81 1.53 11.94 5.44
C VAL A 81 0.25 12.38 4.72
N MET A 82 -0.85 11.69 4.99
CA MET A 82 -2.15 11.95 4.37
C MET A 82 -2.61 13.41 4.53
N PRO A 83 -2.44 14.11 5.68
CA PRO A 83 -2.85 15.51 5.82
C PRO A 83 -2.12 16.47 4.89
N ILE A 84 -0.92 16.09 4.46
CA ILE A 84 -0.11 16.86 3.51
C ILE A 84 -0.47 16.48 2.08
N VAL A 85 -0.69 15.19 1.83
CA VAL A 85 -0.90 14.63 0.49
C VAL A 85 -2.30 14.89 -0.04
N SER A 86 -3.35 14.72 0.77
CA SER A 86 -4.73 14.80 0.27
C SER A 86 -5.09 16.19 -0.30
N PRO A 87 -4.70 17.33 0.30
CA PRO A 87 -4.95 18.64 -0.30
C PRO A 87 -4.15 18.87 -1.58
N ARG A 88 -2.93 18.31 -1.67
CA ARG A 88 -2.09 18.41 -2.87
C ARG A 88 -2.66 17.61 -4.03
N ILE A 89 -3.19 16.41 -3.76
CA ILE A 89 -3.91 15.63 -4.75
C ILE A 89 -5.15 16.41 -5.22
N GLU A 90 -5.90 17.02 -4.31
CA GLU A 90 -7.09 17.80 -4.70
C GLU A 90 -6.75 18.98 -5.61
N LEU A 91 -5.72 19.73 -5.23
CA LEU A 91 -5.28 20.91 -5.97
C LEU A 91 -4.75 20.53 -7.36
N THR A 92 -3.96 19.46 -7.47
CA THR A 92 -3.32 19.06 -8.73
C THR A 92 -4.24 18.20 -9.60
N LEU A 93 -5.02 17.28 -9.03
CA LEU A 93 -5.82 16.28 -9.72
C LEU A 93 -7.27 16.28 -9.20
N PRO A 94 -8.05 17.35 -9.44
CA PRO A 94 -9.40 17.53 -8.87
C PRO A 94 -10.44 16.50 -9.34
N ASP A 95 -10.12 15.71 -10.37
CA ASP A 95 -10.97 14.62 -10.88
C ASP A 95 -10.42 13.22 -10.57
N ALA A 96 -9.37 13.11 -9.73
CA ALA A 96 -8.75 11.82 -9.43
C ALA A 96 -9.70 10.87 -8.71
N LYS A 97 -9.63 9.59 -9.07
CA LYS A 97 -10.17 8.47 -8.30
C LYS A 97 -9.12 8.01 -7.29
N ILE A 98 -9.49 8.02 -6.02
CA ILE A 98 -8.63 7.73 -4.87
C ILE A 98 -8.95 6.32 -4.39
N ILE A 99 -8.08 5.38 -4.72
CA ILE A 99 -8.22 3.98 -4.33
C ILE A 99 -7.53 3.75 -3.00
N VAL A 100 -8.30 3.28 -2.02
CA VAL A 100 -7.80 2.84 -0.71
C VAL A 100 -8.00 1.33 -0.59
N MET A 101 -6.92 0.63 -0.29
CA MET A 101 -6.86 -0.82 -0.20
C MET A 101 -7.05 -1.29 1.23
N LEU A 102 -8.04 -2.13 1.48
CA LEU A 102 -8.38 -2.69 2.79
C LEU A 102 -7.94 -4.15 2.86
N ARG A 103 -7.52 -4.59 4.04
CA ARG A 103 -7.14 -5.98 4.34
C ARG A 103 -7.45 -6.21 5.81
N ASP A 104 -7.62 -7.47 6.23
CA ASP A 104 -7.60 -7.80 7.65
C ASP A 104 -6.43 -7.07 8.36
N PRO A 105 -6.72 -6.21 9.35
CA PRO A 105 -5.72 -5.35 9.96
C PRO A 105 -4.69 -6.13 10.78
N VAL A 106 -5.06 -7.27 11.38
CA VAL A 106 -4.14 -8.19 12.09
C VAL A 106 -3.15 -8.77 11.09
N ASP A 107 -3.68 -9.23 9.98
CA ASP A 107 -2.97 -9.94 8.92
C ASP A 107 -2.04 -8.99 8.14
N ARG A 108 -2.45 -7.72 8.03
CA ARG A 108 -1.66 -6.61 7.52
C ARG A 108 -0.55 -6.20 8.48
N PHE A 109 -0.82 -6.11 9.78
CA PHE A 109 0.17 -5.81 10.82
C PHE A 109 1.30 -6.85 10.83
N PHE A 110 0.94 -8.13 10.88
CA PHE A 110 1.91 -9.22 10.85
C PHE A 110 2.72 -9.25 9.55
N SER A 111 2.08 -8.96 8.41
CA SER A 111 2.78 -8.84 7.13
C SER A 111 3.80 -7.71 7.11
N HIS A 112 3.59 -6.62 7.88
CA HIS A 112 4.58 -5.56 8.06
C HIS A 112 5.75 -6.05 8.93
N TYR A 113 5.47 -6.66 10.06
CA TYR A 113 6.50 -7.23 10.95
C TYR A 113 7.43 -8.22 10.21
N ARG A 114 6.86 -9.09 9.36
CA ARG A 114 7.64 -10.02 8.53
C ARG A 114 8.58 -9.33 7.56
N VAL A 115 8.19 -8.17 7.03
CA VAL A 115 9.06 -7.37 6.16
C VAL A 115 10.20 -6.78 6.98
N ASP A 116 9.90 -6.19 8.13
CA ASP A 116 10.93 -5.58 8.97
C ASP A 116 11.95 -6.60 9.49
N GLN A 117 11.50 -7.80 9.83
CA GLN A 117 12.38 -8.93 10.15
C GLN A 117 13.27 -9.31 8.97
N ARG A 118 12.69 -9.41 7.76
CA ARG A 118 13.42 -9.75 6.54
C ARG A 118 14.47 -8.69 6.19
N GLU A 119 14.12 -7.42 6.25
CA GLU A 119 15.04 -6.30 5.95
C GLU A 119 16.00 -6.02 7.12
N GLY A 120 15.75 -6.61 8.30
CA GLY A 120 16.55 -6.45 9.51
C GLY A 120 16.37 -5.09 10.19
N THR A 121 15.28 -4.40 9.90
CA THR A 121 14.86 -3.13 10.52
C THR A 121 14.11 -3.35 11.84
N ALA A 122 13.53 -4.53 12.05
CA ALA A 122 12.94 -4.90 13.34
C ALA A 122 13.97 -4.92 14.49
N GLY A 123 15.24 -5.19 14.18
CA GLY A 123 16.27 -5.42 15.19
C GLY A 123 15.95 -6.67 16.01
N ALA A 124 16.08 -6.58 17.34
CA ALA A 124 15.76 -7.66 18.27
C ALA A 124 14.27 -7.72 18.67
N LYS A 125 13.41 -6.87 18.10
CA LYS A 125 12.02 -6.75 18.53
C LYS A 125 11.17 -7.95 18.10
N THR A 126 10.39 -8.48 19.03
CA THR A 126 9.36 -9.51 18.78
C THR A 126 8.08 -8.89 18.20
N LEU A 127 7.11 -9.72 17.80
CA LEU A 127 5.78 -9.24 17.41
C LEU A 127 5.10 -8.52 18.58
N SER A 128 5.15 -9.10 19.79
CA SER A 128 4.62 -8.48 21.00
C SER A 128 5.30 -7.14 21.33
N ASP A 129 6.59 -6.97 21.01
CA ASP A 129 7.26 -5.67 21.13
C ASP A 129 6.64 -4.64 20.18
N TYR A 130 6.32 -5.03 18.94
CA TYR A 130 5.64 -4.14 17.98
C TYR A 130 4.26 -3.72 18.51
N VAL A 131 3.47 -4.68 19.02
CA VAL A 131 2.15 -4.40 19.60
C VAL A 131 2.27 -3.43 20.78
N ARG A 132 3.12 -3.76 21.77
CA ARG A 132 3.33 -2.96 22.98
C ARG A 132 3.81 -1.55 22.67
N LEU A 133 4.79 -1.40 21.78
CA LEU A 133 5.33 -0.09 21.40
C LEU A 133 4.29 0.75 20.66
N SER A 134 3.45 0.15 19.81
CA SER A 134 2.38 0.86 19.13
C SER A 134 1.26 1.31 20.06
N ARG A 135 0.93 0.56 21.12
CA ARG A 135 -0.04 1.04 22.12
C ARG A 135 0.50 2.17 22.98
N GLY A 136 1.81 2.14 23.27
CA GLY A 136 2.50 3.25 23.92
C GLY A 136 2.50 4.55 23.10
N PHE A 137 2.13 4.50 21.82
CA PHE A 137 1.86 5.67 20.99
C PHE A 137 0.42 6.19 21.15
N ASP A 138 -0.58 5.29 21.16
CA ASP A 138 -2.01 5.64 21.25
C ASP A 138 -2.36 6.37 22.55
N ASN A 139 -1.67 6.03 23.65
CA ASN A 139 -1.91 6.60 24.97
C ASN A 139 -1.17 7.92 25.26
N ARG A 140 -0.59 8.59 24.25
CA ARG A 140 0.19 9.83 24.48
C ARG A 140 -0.71 11.08 24.52
N PRO A 141 -0.39 12.07 25.38
CA PRO A 141 -1.04 13.37 25.33
C PRO A 141 -0.83 14.05 23.97
N ALA A 142 -1.87 14.70 23.44
CA ALA A 142 -1.78 15.50 22.22
C ALA A 142 -0.67 16.58 22.35
N GLY A 143 0.19 16.71 21.33
CA GLY A 143 1.19 17.79 21.25
C GLY A 143 2.66 17.38 21.38
N ARG A 144 3.01 16.08 21.43
CA ARG A 144 4.39 15.62 21.21
C ARG A 144 4.57 15.12 19.78
N GLU A 145 5.64 15.57 19.12
CA GLU A 145 6.11 15.05 17.83
C GLU A 145 6.15 13.51 17.88
N PRO A 146 5.47 12.82 16.96
CA PRO A 146 5.63 11.39 16.80
C PRO A 146 7.10 11.07 16.54
N LEU A 147 7.66 10.11 17.27
CA LEU A 147 8.74 9.34 16.67
C LEU A 147 8.08 8.59 15.50
N ALA A 148 8.60 8.71 14.28
CA ALA A 148 8.09 7.98 13.11
C ALA A 148 8.06 6.44 13.34
N GLU A 149 8.79 5.99 14.36
CA GLU A 149 8.82 4.65 14.88
C GLU A 149 7.58 4.39 15.76
N ASN A 150 6.92 3.24 15.55
CA ASN A 150 5.82 2.68 16.37
C ASN A 150 4.37 3.01 15.97
N VAL A 151 4.09 3.60 14.81
CA VAL A 151 2.71 3.81 14.34
C VAL A 151 2.09 2.60 13.61
N TRP A 152 2.62 1.40 13.83
CA TRP A 152 2.27 0.20 13.05
C TRP A 152 0.79 -0.15 13.12
N LEU A 153 0.19 -0.01 14.31
CA LEU A 153 -1.25 -0.22 14.52
C LEU A 153 -2.09 0.80 13.74
N GLN A 154 -1.71 2.07 13.80
CA GLN A 154 -2.44 3.20 13.20
C GLN A 154 -2.44 3.16 11.67
N ILE A 155 -1.46 2.51 11.02
CA ILE A 155 -1.45 2.39 9.55
C ILE A 155 -2.67 1.59 9.02
N ALA A 156 -3.30 0.74 9.85
CA ALA A 156 -4.55 0.05 9.52
C ALA A 156 -5.76 0.61 10.29
N ASP A 157 -5.68 1.83 10.79
CA ASP A 157 -6.84 2.57 11.27
C ASP A 157 -7.66 3.08 10.07
N TYR A 158 -8.32 2.14 9.40
CA TYR A 158 -9.10 2.41 8.19
C TYR A 158 -10.22 3.42 8.38
N PRO A 159 -10.96 3.47 9.52
CA PRO A 159 -11.91 4.54 9.79
C PRO A 159 -11.26 5.92 9.76
N ALA A 160 -10.10 6.08 10.39
CA ALA A 160 -9.37 7.35 10.38
C ALA A 160 -8.97 7.73 8.95
N ILE A 161 -8.51 6.76 8.14
CA ILE A 161 -8.19 6.97 6.73
C ILE A 161 -9.42 7.44 5.95
N LEU A 162 -10.54 6.72 6.01
CA LEU A 162 -11.75 7.08 5.29
C LEU A 162 -12.32 8.42 5.75
N THR A 163 -12.34 8.69 7.05
CA THR A 163 -12.83 9.96 7.60
C THR A 163 -12.06 11.14 7.05
N GLN A 164 -10.73 11.04 7.01
CA GLN A 164 -9.89 12.10 6.45
C GLN A 164 -10.07 12.25 4.94
N LEU A 165 -10.22 11.14 4.20
CA LEU A 165 -10.51 11.22 2.77
C LEU A 165 -11.87 11.87 2.51
N LEU A 166 -12.91 11.50 3.26
CA LEU A 166 -14.26 12.06 3.14
C LEU A 166 -14.32 13.55 3.49
N ALA A 167 -13.42 14.03 4.37
CA ALA A 167 -13.26 15.45 4.66
C ALA A 167 -12.63 16.24 3.49
N GLN A 168 -11.84 15.59 2.63
CA GLN A 168 -11.13 16.23 1.52
C GLN A 168 -11.79 16.02 0.15
N PHE A 169 -12.42 14.86 -0.06
CA PHE A 169 -12.93 14.41 -1.35
C PHE A 169 -14.39 14.00 -1.24
N PRO A 170 -15.21 14.26 -2.28
CA PRO A 170 -16.56 13.72 -2.31
C PRO A 170 -16.54 12.18 -2.35
N PRO A 171 -17.49 11.48 -1.70
CA PRO A 171 -17.50 10.01 -1.60
C PRO A 171 -17.30 9.29 -2.94
N ARG A 172 -17.92 9.79 -4.02
CA ARG A 172 -17.81 9.25 -5.39
C ARG A 172 -16.38 9.18 -5.95
N ARG A 173 -15.43 9.90 -5.37
CA ARG A 173 -14.01 9.89 -5.76
C ARG A 173 -13.20 8.89 -4.95
N ILE A 174 -13.71 8.42 -3.82
CA ILE A 174 -13.04 7.44 -2.97
C ILE A 174 -13.53 6.05 -3.38
N VAL A 175 -12.60 5.10 -3.51
CA VAL A 175 -12.88 3.75 -3.99
C VAL A 175 -12.22 2.75 -3.03
N PRO A 176 -12.92 2.32 -1.97
CA PRO A 176 -12.44 1.27 -1.08
C PRO A 176 -12.41 -0.08 -1.80
N VAL A 177 -11.28 -0.79 -1.72
CA VAL A 177 -11.09 -2.09 -2.36
C VAL A 177 -10.52 -3.07 -1.35
N PHE A 178 -11.21 -4.17 -1.09
CA PHE A 178 -10.70 -5.22 -0.22
C PHE A 178 -9.73 -6.12 -0.97
N MET A 179 -8.59 -6.40 -0.37
CA MET A 179 -7.61 -7.36 -0.88
C MET A 179 -8.22 -8.77 -0.97
N ASP A 180 -9.11 -9.12 -0.06
CA ASP A 180 -9.85 -10.39 -0.01
C ASP A 180 -10.60 -10.67 -1.32
N TRP A 181 -11.17 -9.63 -1.96
CA TRP A 181 -11.91 -9.79 -3.21
C TRP A 181 -11.06 -10.35 -4.34
N PHE A 182 -9.74 -10.17 -4.30
CA PHE A 182 -8.85 -10.72 -5.34
C PHE A 182 -8.89 -12.25 -5.38
N THR A 183 -9.27 -12.89 -4.27
CA THR A 183 -9.36 -14.34 -4.16
C THR A 183 -10.78 -14.83 -3.95
N THR A 184 -11.59 -14.14 -3.14
CA THR A 184 -12.92 -14.63 -2.74
C THR A 184 -14.05 -14.12 -3.63
N ALA A 185 -13.87 -12.96 -4.29
CA ALA A 185 -14.90 -12.32 -5.11
C ALA A 185 -14.30 -11.53 -6.29
N PRO A 186 -13.48 -12.13 -7.16
CA PRO A 186 -12.71 -11.38 -8.15
C PRO A 186 -13.58 -10.77 -9.25
N ASN A 187 -14.72 -11.40 -9.59
CA ASN A 187 -15.69 -10.81 -10.52
C ASN A 187 -16.35 -9.56 -9.92
N TYR A 188 -16.77 -9.62 -8.65
CA TYR A 188 -17.29 -8.45 -7.95
C TYR A 188 -16.27 -7.31 -7.90
N CYS A 189 -14.99 -7.61 -7.65
CA CYS A 189 -13.93 -6.61 -7.69
C CYS A 189 -13.84 -5.90 -9.06
N ALA A 190 -13.89 -6.68 -10.15
CA ALA A 190 -13.83 -6.15 -11.51
C ALA A 190 -15.07 -5.29 -11.86
N ASP A 191 -16.27 -5.75 -11.49
CA ASP A 191 -17.52 -5.03 -11.72
C ASP A 191 -17.59 -3.73 -10.91
N TYR A 192 -17.24 -3.81 -9.62
CA TYR A 192 -17.15 -2.65 -8.72
C TYR A 192 -16.18 -1.59 -9.25
N LEU A 193 -14.99 -1.99 -9.70
CA LEU A 193 -14.02 -1.07 -10.28
C LEU A 193 -14.50 -0.51 -11.62
N THR A 194 -15.21 -1.32 -12.42
CA THR A 194 -15.78 -0.89 -13.69
C THR A 194 -16.74 0.27 -13.48
N GLU A 195 -17.65 0.13 -12.53
CA GLU A 195 -18.60 1.19 -12.14
C GLU A 195 -17.86 2.39 -11.55
N ALA A 196 -16.99 2.16 -10.55
CA ALA A 196 -16.31 3.23 -9.83
C ALA A 196 -15.41 4.08 -10.73
N LEU A 197 -14.76 3.48 -11.73
CA LEU A 197 -13.87 4.17 -12.67
C LEU A 197 -14.59 4.65 -13.93
N GLY A 198 -15.78 4.12 -14.24
CA GLY A 198 -16.47 4.36 -15.51
C GLY A 198 -15.65 3.84 -16.70
N LEU A 199 -14.96 2.72 -16.50
CA LEU A 199 -14.06 2.08 -17.45
C LEU A 199 -14.17 0.58 -17.26
N TYR A 200 -14.49 -0.18 -18.30
CA TYR A 200 -14.55 -1.63 -18.21
C TYR A 200 -13.21 -2.22 -17.74
N ILE A 201 -13.21 -2.92 -16.61
CA ILE A 201 -12.04 -3.59 -16.05
C ILE A 201 -12.20 -5.10 -16.25
N PRO A 202 -11.49 -5.72 -17.20
CA PRO A 202 -11.56 -7.16 -17.41
C PRO A 202 -10.83 -7.93 -16.31
N LEU A 203 -11.42 -9.05 -15.91
CA LEU A 203 -10.75 -10.05 -15.08
C LEU A 203 -10.11 -11.12 -15.98
N GLU A 204 -8.85 -10.93 -16.34
CA GLU A 204 -8.09 -11.99 -17.03
C GLU A 204 -7.74 -13.14 -16.06
N PRO A 205 -7.70 -14.41 -16.52
CA PRO A 205 -7.26 -15.52 -15.68
C PRO A 205 -5.89 -15.28 -15.04
N GLY A 206 -5.83 -15.25 -13.71
CA GLY A 206 -4.60 -14.98 -12.96
C GLY A 206 -4.15 -13.50 -12.98
N ALA A 207 -5.04 -12.58 -13.37
CA ALA A 207 -4.80 -11.13 -13.37
C ALA A 207 -4.34 -10.60 -12.02
N ILE A 208 -4.89 -11.15 -10.93
CA ILE A 208 -4.55 -10.75 -9.57
C ILE A 208 -3.96 -11.93 -8.82
N ARG A 209 -2.62 -12.00 -8.80
CA ARG A 209 -1.90 -12.96 -7.97
C ARG A 209 -1.46 -12.30 -6.68
N ALA A 210 -1.92 -12.82 -5.55
CA ALA A 210 -1.36 -12.49 -4.25
C ALA A 210 0.08 -13.05 -4.17
N GLU A 211 1.08 -12.21 -4.43
CA GLU A 211 2.49 -12.55 -4.23
C GLU A 211 2.85 -12.44 -2.74
N ASN A 212 2.40 -13.40 -1.92
CA ASN A 212 2.73 -13.48 -0.50
C ASN A 212 3.74 -14.61 -0.20
N THR A 213 4.81 -14.72 -0.99
CA THR A 213 5.92 -15.62 -0.66
C THR A 213 6.87 -14.94 0.33
N TYR A 214 6.73 -15.24 1.61
CA TYR A 214 7.76 -14.90 2.58
C TYR A 214 9.03 -15.69 2.31
N TYR A 215 10.17 -15.02 2.48
CA TYR A 215 11.47 -15.65 2.50
C TYR A 215 12.34 -14.94 3.53
N ALA A 216 13.23 -15.68 4.18
CA ALA A 216 14.21 -15.12 5.11
C ALA A 216 15.59 -15.08 4.44
N PRO A 217 16.38 -14.01 4.63
CA PRO A 217 17.76 -14.00 4.16
C PRO A 217 18.58 -15.02 4.97
N ARG A 218 19.48 -15.76 4.30
CA ARG A 218 20.42 -16.68 4.98
C ARG A 218 21.44 -15.91 5.83
N ASN A 219 21.92 -14.78 5.31
CA ASN A 219 22.83 -13.87 6.00
C ASN A 219 22.25 -12.45 5.97
N LEU A 220 21.87 -11.95 7.15
CA LEU A 220 21.24 -10.65 7.29
C LEU A 220 22.20 -9.48 7.01
N SER A 221 23.47 -9.59 7.40
CA SER A 221 24.49 -8.57 7.13
C SER A 221 24.74 -8.42 5.63
N PHE A 222 24.84 -9.55 4.91
CA PHE A 222 24.94 -9.55 3.45
C PHE A 222 23.66 -9.01 2.80
N HIS A 223 22.48 -9.31 3.36
CA HIS A 223 21.21 -8.73 2.88
C HIS A 223 21.20 -7.21 3.01
N LYS A 224 21.59 -6.67 4.17
CA LYS A 224 21.68 -5.23 4.42
C LYS A 224 22.65 -4.55 3.46
N LEU A 225 23.85 -5.14 3.27
CA LEU A 225 24.82 -4.63 2.31
C LEU A 225 24.28 -4.67 0.87
N ALA A 226 23.69 -5.78 0.45
CA ALA A 226 23.10 -5.92 -0.88
C ALA A 226 21.95 -4.94 -1.11
N SER A 227 21.10 -4.68 -0.11
CA SER A 227 20.04 -3.68 -0.16
C SER A 227 20.58 -2.26 -0.22
N ALA A 228 21.65 -1.94 0.52
CA ALA A 228 22.32 -0.63 0.46
C ALA A 228 22.97 -0.38 -0.91
N VAL A 229 23.69 -1.38 -1.43
CA VAL A 229 24.28 -1.32 -2.78
C VAL A 229 23.18 -1.17 -3.81
N ARG A 230 22.10 -1.98 -3.74
CA ARG A 230 20.93 -1.86 -4.62
C ARG A 230 20.38 -0.44 -4.59
N TYR A 231 20.15 0.14 -3.42
CA TYR A 231 19.62 1.49 -3.29
C TYR A 231 20.51 2.53 -3.99
N LEU A 232 21.83 2.42 -3.84
CA LEU A 232 22.80 3.30 -4.49
C LEU A 232 22.77 3.20 -6.02
N ILE A 233 22.59 1.99 -6.56
CA ILE A 233 22.63 1.73 -8.01
C ILE A 233 21.25 1.63 -8.66
N GLU A 234 20.16 1.71 -7.90
CA GLU A 234 18.78 1.50 -8.37
C GLU A 234 18.41 2.44 -9.53
N PRO A 235 18.74 3.76 -9.52
CA PRO A 235 18.44 4.64 -10.65
C PRO A 235 19.08 4.16 -11.97
N THR A 236 20.27 3.58 -11.88
CA THR A 236 20.98 3.01 -13.03
C THR A 236 20.41 1.65 -13.43
N LEU A 237 20.07 0.80 -12.47
CA LEU A 237 19.46 -0.52 -12.73
C LEU A 237 18.06 -0.42 -13.34
N GLN A 238 17.31 0.64 -13.03
CA GLN A 238 16.01 0.89 -13.65
C GLN A 238 16.11 1.12 -15.16
N ARG A 239 17.23 1.68 -15.65
CA ARG A 239 17.51 1.84 -17.09
C ARG A 239 17.86 0.52 -17.80
N PHE A 240 18.22 -0.52 -17.06
CA PHE A 240 18.63 -1.82 -17.61
C PHE A 240 17.89 -3.00 -16.94
N PRO A 241 16.61 -3.21 -17.27
CA PRO A 241 15.74 -4.18 -16.58
C PRO A 241 16.23 -5.64 -16.69
N GLY A 242 16.99 -5.99 -17.74
CA GLY A 242 17.61 -7.31 -17.88
C GLY A 242 18.75 -7.54 -16.88
N LEU A 243 19.61 -6.54 -16.69
CA LEU A 243 20.70 -6.59 -15.71
C LEU A 243 20.15 -6.63 -14.28
N ARG A 244 19.13 -5.81 -14.00
CA ARG A 244 18.41 -5.83 -12.72
C ARG A 244 17.88 -7.22 -12.38
N ARG A 245 17.23 -7.89 -13.34
CA ARG A 245 16.75 -9.27 -13.16
C ARG A 245 17.88 -10.25 -12.87
N LYS A 246 18.99 -10.18 -13.62
CA LYS A 246 20.16 -11.06 -13.41
C LYS A 246 20.79 -10.87 -12.03
N LEU A 247 21.04 -9.63 -11.61
CA LEU A 247 21.59 -9.31 -10.30
C LEU A 247 20.66 -9.77 -9.17
N TYR A 248 19.36 -9.52 -9.30
CA TYR A 248 18.38 -9.98 -8.32
C TYR A 248 18.32 -11.51 -8.26
N SER A 249 18.40 -12.20 -9.40
CA SER A 249 18.44 -13.67 -9.46
C SER A 249 19.70 -14.25 -8.81
N ALA A 250 20.86 -13.64 -9.04
CA ALA A 250 22.14 -14.05 -8.44
C ALA A 250 22.14 -13.81 -6.91
N TYR A 251 21.61 -12.67 -6.47
CA TYR A 251 21.38 -12.43 -5.05
C TYR A 251 20.45 -13.48 -4.43
N ARG A 252 19.35 -13.82 -5.13
CA ARG A 252 18.37 -14.83 -4.69
C ARG A 252 19.00 -16.20 -4.47
N SER A 253 19.78 -16.70 -5.43
CA SER A 253 20.37 -18.03 -5.35
C SER A 253 21.34 -18.18 -4.16
N VAL A 254 22.02 -17.08 -3.79
CA VAL A 254 23.01 -17.07 -2.72
C VAL A 254 22.35 -16.86 -1.35
N ASN A 255 21.51 -15.82 -1.22
CA ASN A 255 21.09 -15.32 0.09
C ASN A 255 19.63 -15.55 0.46
N ILE A 256 18.83 -16.20 -0.38
CA ILE A 256 17.44 -16.51 -0.05
C ILE A 256 17.32 -17.99 0.30
N SER A 257 16.72 -18.30 1.45
CA SER A 257 16.36 -19.67 1.79
C SER A 257 15.22 -20.13 0.86
N HIS A 258 15.52 -21.10 -0.01
CA HIS A 258 14.52 -21.78 -0.83
C HIS A 258 13.74 -22.85 -0.06
N SER A 259 14.07 -23.05 1.22
CA SER A 259 13.37 -24.00 2.08
C SER A 259 11.91 -23.57 2.19
N ALA A 260 10.98 -24.42 1.74
CA ALA A 260 9.55 -24.36 2.01
C ALA A 260 9.21 -24.54 3.52
N GLY A 261 10.07 -24.02 4.41
CA GLY A 261 10.11 -24.31 5.84
C GLY A 261 11.15 -23.51 6.61
N ALA A 262 11.67 -22.39 6.08
CA ALA A 262 12.23 -21.38 6.98
C ALA A 262 11.05 -20.84 7.80
N LEU A 263 10.86 -21.37 9.00
CA LEU A 263 9.85 -20.91 9.96
C LEU A 263 10.06 -19.40 10.12
N GLY A 264 9.21 -18.62 9.46
CA GLY A 264 9.15 -17.19 9.70
C GLY A 264 8.65 -16.96 11.13
N PRO A 265 8.60 -15.70 11.58
CA PRO A 265 7.90 -15.42 12.83
C PRO A 265 6.47 -15.98 12.73
N VAL A 266 5.98 -16.54 13.84
CA VAL A 266 4.60 -17.04 13.98
C VAL A 266 3.79 -15.97 14.68
N LEU A 267 2.50 -15.87 14.36
CA LEU A 267 1.54 -15.10 15.14
C LEU A 267 1.17 -15.94 16.36
N GLU A 268 1.60 -15.51 17.54
CA GLU A 268 1.20 -16.15 18.78
C GLU A 268 -0.28 -15.84 19.06
N ALA A 269 -0.99 -16.78 19.71
CA ALA A 269 -2.42 -16.63 19.98
C ALA A 269 -2.73 -15.38 20.82
N GLU A 270 -1.87 -15.05 21.77
CA GLU A 270 -1.99 -13.85 22.63
C GLU A 270 -1.89 -12.56 21.81
N ASP A 271 -0.93 -12.48 20.87
CA ASP A 271 -0.79 -11.32 19.97
C ASP A 271 -2.00 -11.17 19.05
N ILE A 272 -2.58 -12.28 18.56
CA ILE A 272 -3.81 -12.25 17.76
C ILE A 272 -4.96 -11.66 18.57
N VAL A 273 -5.19 -12.15 19.79
CA VAL A 273 -6.27 -11.67 20.66
C VAL A 273 -6.10 -10.18 20.93
N GLU A 274 -4.89 -9.73 21.29
CA GLU A 274 -4.63 -8.32 21.57
C GLU A 274 -4.86 -7.43 20.33
N LEU A 275 -4.39 -7.86 19.16
CA LEU A 275 -4.62 -7.14 17.90
C LEU A 275 -6.11 -7.08 17.55
N ARG A 276 -6.85 -8.18 17.73
CA ARG A 276 -8.30 -8.23 17.49
C ARG A 276 -9.05 -7.31 18.43
N GLU A 277 -8.73 -7.29 19.72
CA GLU A 277 -9.30 -6.36 20.69
C GLU A 277 -9.05 -4.90 20.30
N PHE A 278 -7.85 -4.57 19.83
CA PHE A 278 -7.52 -3.22 19.37
C PHE A 278 -8.30 -2.80 18.12
N TYR A 279 -8.49 -3.70 17.17
CA TYR A 279 -9.15 -3.41 15.89
C TYR A 279 -10.67 -3.57 15.91
N CYS A 280 -11.25 -4.37 16.82
CA CYS A 280 -12.70 -4.58 16.92
C CYS A 280 -13.53 -3.27 16.87
N PRO A 281 -13.31 -2.27 17.75
CA PRO A 281 -14.07 -1.02 17.68
C PRO A 281 -13.81 -0.21 16.40
N ARG A 282 -12.64 -0.37 15.78
CA ARG A 282 -12.29 0.30 14.50
C ARG A 282 -12.95 -0.40 13.31
N ASN A 283 -13.04 -1.72 13.32
CA ASN A 283 -13.74 -2.50 12.30
C ASN A 283 -15.23 -2.16 12.31
N GLU A 284 -15.83 -2.01 13.49
CA GLU A 284 -17.21 -1.56 13.61
C GLU A 284 -17.41 -0.14 13.04
N ALA A 285 -16.54 0.81 13.38
CA ALA A 285 -16.59 2.15 12.80
C ALA A 285 -16.38 2.14 11.28
N LEU A 286 -15.50 1.29 10.76
CA LEU A 286 -15.26 1.11 9.33
C LEU A 286 -16.54 0.60 8.65
N ARG A 287 -17.20 -0.40 9.23
CA ARG A 287 -18.45 -0.98 8.71
C ARG A 287 -19.55 0.07 8.59
N VAL A 288 -19.70 0.94 9.59
CA VAL A 288 -20.65 2.07 9.55
C VAL A 288 -20.33 3.02 8.40
N LEU A 289 -19.08 3.48 8.28
CA LEU A 289 -18.66 4.38 7.19
C LEU A 289 -18.86 3.75 5.81
N LEU A 290 -18.54 2.47 5.65
CA LEU A 290 -18.73 1.75 4.40
C LEU A 290 -20.22 1.64 4.02
N GLY A 291 -21.08 1.35 4.99
CA GLY A 291 -22.53 1.28 4.78
C GLY A 291 -23.15 2.63 4.44
N GLU A 292 -22.72 3.70 5.10
CA GLU A 292 -23.24 5.06 4.89
C GLU A 292 -22.86 5.64 3.51
N TYR A 293 -21.59 5.50 3.13
CA TYR A 293 -21.05 6.22 1.96
C TYR A 293 -20.88 5.38 0.70
N PHE A 294 -20.69 4.06 0.82
CA PHE A 294 -20.23 3.22 -0.29
C PHE A 294 -21.18 2.07 -0.64
N LYS A 295 -22.04 1.64 0.30
CA LYS A 295 -23.06 0.59 0.10
C LYS A 295 -22.49 -0.69 -0.53
N LEU A 296 -21.34 -1.15 -0.02
CA LEU A 296 -20.67 -2.34 -0.53
C LEU A 296 -21.46 -3.61 -0.20
N GLU A 297 -21.62 -4.50 -1.18
CA GLU A 297 -22.42 -5.73 -1.06
C GLU A 297 -21.59 -6.93 -0.58
N HIS A 298 -20.30 -6.96 -0.93
CA HIS A 298 -19.39 -8.03 -0.52
C HIS A 298 -18.41 -7.51 0.53
N ILE A 299 -18.69 -7.80 1.80
CA ILE A 299 -17.82 -7.42 2.93
C ILE A 299 -17.09 -8.67 3.45
N PRO A 300 -15.77 -8.62 3.70
CA PRO A 300 -15.05 -9.77 4.27
C PRO A 300 -15.42 -10.09 5.72
N ASP A 301 -15.25 -11.35 6.11
CA ASP A 301 -15.61 -11.89 7.43
C ASP A 301 -14.94 -11.15 8.59
N TRP A 302 -13.66 -10.75 8.44
CA TRP A 302 -12.90 -10.04 9.48
C TRP A 302 -13.51 -8.69 9.89
N LEU A 303 -14.43 -8.13 9.08
CA LEU A 303 -15.14 -6.89 9.38
C LEU A 303 -16.47 -7.13 10.12
N VAL A 304 -16.93 -8.37 10.17
CA VAL A 304 -18.18 -8.79 10.81
C VAL A 304 -17.94 -9.42 12.19
N GLU A 305 -16.73 -9.95 12.41
CA GLU A 305 -16.21 -10.45 13.70
C GLU A 305 -15.92 -9.34 14.72
#